data_AF-A0A372RN68-F1
#
_entry.id   AF-A0A372RN68-F1
#
_cell.length_a   1.000
_cell.length_b   1.000
_cell.length_c   1.000
_cell.angle_alpha   90.00
_cell.angle_beta   90.00
_cell.angle_gamma   90.00
#
_symmetry.space_group_name_H-M   'P 1'
#
loop_
_entity.id
_entity.type
_entity.pdbx_description
1 polymer ?
#
loop_
_entity_poly.entity_id
_entity_poly.type
_entity_poly.pdbx_seq_one_letter_code
_entity_poly.pdbx_strand_id
1 'polypeptide(L)'
;MDSSHYNRKNIPYDFKLLYRSSQDGNDTKSFHENSDNKGATIWIAKIKNSTQLIGGYNPLDWKGNRNWKTTADSFLFNFTNGRDISTAKRSYVSMHSVAVFCDPRYGPVMGNLFCEHNVWFYNNDDNGNRYPKIGIPANFEVEDYEVFQVVK
;
A
#
# COMPACT_ATOMS: atom_id res chain seq x y z
N MET A 1 -4.36 30.00 -7.12
CA MET A 1 -4.80 28.86 -6.31
C MET A 1 -3.59 28.39 -5.52
N ASP A 2 -3.74 28.32 -4.21
CA ASP A 2 -2.66 28.22 -3.22
C ASP A 2 -1.81 26.95 -3.45
N SER A 3 -0.53 27.11 -3.75
CA SER A 3 0.39 25.98 -3.89
C SER A 3 0.85 25.53 -2.51
N SER A 4 -0.05 24.91 -1.74
CA SER A 4 0.28 24.34 -0.44
C SER A 4 1.10 23.06 -0.59
N HIS A 5 2.33 23.19 -1.09
CA HIS A 5 3.30 22.11 -1.02
C HIS A 5 3.71 21.96 0.44
N TYR A 6 3.28 20.87 1.08
CA TYR A 6 3.82 20.46 2.38
C TYR A 6 5.34 20.33 2.24
N ASN A 7 6.09 21.14 2.98
CA ASN A 7 7.53 20.95 3.13
C ASN A 7 7.80 20.10 4.37
N ARG A 8 9.00 19.53 4.53
CA ARG A 8 9.33 18.66 5.68
C ARG A 8 9.08 19.30 7.06
N LYS A 9 8.97 20.63 7.16
CA LYS A 9 8.69 21.36 8.41
C LYS A 9 7.20 21.53 8.68
N ASN A 10 6.35 21.43 7.65
CA ASN A 10 4.92 21.69 7.71
C ASN A 10 4.15 20.48 7.14
N ILE A 11 4.27 19.31 7.77
CA ILE A 11 3.45 18.14 7.46
C ILE A 11 2.39 18.02 8.57
N PRO A 12 1.07 18.11 8.28
CA PRO A 12 0.02 18.03 9.28
C PRO A 12 -0.31 16.58 9.64
N TYR A 13 0.64 15.66 9.45
CA TYR A 13 0.45 14.24 9.65
C TYR A 13 1.69 13.64 10.32
N ASP A 14 1.45 12.78 11.30
CA ASP A 14 2.43 11.89 11.90
C ASP A 14 2.28 10.48 11.31
N PHE A 15 3.42 9.80 11.17
CA PHE A 15 3.49 8.41 10.70
C PHE A 15 4.01 7.53 11.82
N LYS A 16 3.16 6.62 12.32
CA LYS A 16 3.54 5.69 13.39
C LYS A 16 3.75 4.31 12.79
N LEU A 17 4.96 3.75 12.92
CA LEU A 17 5.24 2.39 12.47
C LEU A 17 4.35 1.42 13.23
N LEU A 18 3.60 0.59 12.48
CA LEU A 18 2.75 -0.47 13.00
C LEU A 18 3.41 -1.83 12.82
N TYR A 19 3.96 -2.06 11.62
CA TYR A 19 4.47 -3.35 11.21
C TYR A 19 5.69 -3.17 10.29
N ARG A 20 6.72 -3.99 10.49
CA ARG A 20 7.86 -4.16 9.58
C ARG A 20 8.14 -5.65 9.42
N SER A 21 8.09 -6.18 8.20
CA SER A 21 8.22 -7.63 7.98
C SER A 21 9.53 -8.24 8.47
N SER A 22 10.64 -7.48 8.39
CA SER A 22 11.95 -7.91 8.91
C SER A 22 12.05 -7.93 10.44
N GLN A 23 11.16 -7.27 11.16
CA GLN A 23 11.20 -7.15 12.62
C GLN A 23 10.09 -7.94 13.31
N ASP A 24 8.86 -7.86 12.80
CA ASP A 24 7.66 -8.34 13.48
C ASP A 24 7.19 -9.71 12.95
N GLY A 25 7.93 -10.29 12.00
CA GLY A 25 7.65 -11.57 11.37
C GLY A 25 6.99 -11.44 10.01
N ASN A 26 7.42 -12.28 9.06
CA ASN A 26 6.93 -12.28 7.69
C ASN A 26 5.80 -13.31 7.49
N ASP A 27 4.73 -13.19 8.28
CA ASP A 27 3.47 -13.92 8.09
C ASP A 27 2.26 -12.95 8.15
N THR A 28 1.11 -13.38 7.64
CA THR A 28 -0.09 -12.52 7.60
C THR A 28 -0.70 -12.33 8.98
N LYS A 29 -0.41 -13.23 9.92
CA LYS A 29 -0.88 -13.14 11.30
C LYS A 29 -0.24 -11.93 11.98
N SER A 30 1.09 -11.79 11.89
CA SER A 30 1.82 -10.61 12.39
C SER A 30 1.34 -9.33 11.74
N PHE A 31 1.06 -9.32 10.43
CA PHE A 31 0.47 -8.16 9.77
C PHE A 31 -0.87 -7.74 10.41
N HIS A 32 -1.79 -8.68 10.60
CA HIS A 32 -3.12 -8.40 11.16
C HIS A 32 -3.08 -8.01 12.63
N GLU A 33 -2.25 -8.68 13.45
CA GLU A 33 -2.06 -8.32 14.86
C GLU A 33 -1.62 -6.85 15.04
N ASN A 34 -0.82 -6.35 14.09
CA ASN A 34 -0.28 -5.00 14.14
C ASN A 34 -1.12 -3.96 13.39
N SER A 35 -1.81 -4.32 12.31
CA SER A 35 -2.43 -3.37 11.37
C SER A 35 -3.96 -3.28 11.45
N ASP A 36 -4.62 -4.28 12.03
CA ASP A 36 -6.08 -4.28 12.14
C ASP A 36 -6.58 -3.21 13.12
N ASN A 37 -7.73 -2.62 12.80
CA ASN A 37 -8.39 -1.56 13.58
C ASN A 37 -7.54 -0.29 13.80
N LYS A 38 -6.47 -0.08 13.02
CA LYS A 38 -5.61 1.11 13.12
C LYS A 38 -6.11 2.31 12.32
N GLY A 39 -7.20 2.17 11.57
CA GLY A 39 -7.69 3.22 10.68
C GLY A 39 -6.73 3.45 9.51
N ALA A 40 -6.62 4.70 9.07
CA ALA A 40 -5.84 5.05 7.89
C ALA A 40 -4.36 4.64 8.00
N THR A 41 -3.84 4.04 6.94
CA THR A 41 -2.46 3.56 6.85
C THR A 41 -1.83 3.90 5.50
N ILE A 42 -0.51 4.07 5.51
CA ILE A 42 0.32 4.01 4.32
C ILE A 42 1.28 2.84 4.47
N TRP A 43 1.41 2.02 3.44
CA TRP A 43 2.35 0.91 3.43
C TRP A 43 3.34 1.07 2.28
N ILE A 44 4.56 0.60 2.50
CA ILE A 44 5.70 0.77 1.59
C ILE A 44 6.42 -0.58 1.50
N ALA A 45 6.60 -1.11 0.28
CA ALA A 45 7.33 -2.33 0.03
C ALA A 45 8.53 -2.05 -0.89
N LYS A 46 9.69 -2.61 -0.53
CA LYS A 46 10.90 -2.59 -1.36
C LYS A 46 10.95 -3.83 -2.21
N ILE A 47 11.01 -3.66 -3.53
CA ILE A 47 11.19 -4.79 -4.44
C ILE A 47 12.63 -5.27 -4.34
N LYS A 48 12.80 -6.58 -4.14
CA LYS A 48 14.09 -7.23 -3.99
C LYS A 48 14.94 -7.08 -5.24
N ASN A 49 16.25 -6.88 -5.06
CA ASN A 49 17.22 -6.67 -6.15
C ASN A 49 16.88 -5.46 -7.05
N SER A 50 16.14 -4.48 -6.53
CA SER A 50 15.75 -3.28 -7.25
C SER A 50 15.90 -2.04 -6.36
N THR A 51 15.91 -0.86 -6.98
CA THR A 51 15.73 0.42 -6.28
C THR A 51 14.27 0.82 -6.16
N GLN A 52 13.36 0.04 -6.74
CA GLN A 52 11.94 0.33 -6.82
C GLN A 52 11.26 0.20 -5.46
N LEU A 53 10.46 1.22 -5.10
CA LEU A 53 9.54 1.17 -3.98
C LEU A 53 8.11 1.25 -4.51
N ILE A 54 7.24 0.38 -4.00
CA ILE A 54 5.81 0.42 -4.26
C ILE A 54 5.07 0.60 -2.95
N GLY A 55 3.80 0.97 -3.03
CA GLY A 55 2.99 1.05 -1.83
C GLY A 55 1.60 1.58 -2.10
N GLY A 56 0.89 1.86 -1.02
CA GLY A 56 -0.45 2.42 -1.10
C GLY A 56 -0.91 3.07 0.19
N TYR A 57 -1.85 3.99 0.03
CA TYR A 57 -2.60 4.59 1.13
C TYR A 57 -3.99 3.96 1.20
N ASN A 58 -4.29 3.35 2.34
CA ASN A 58 -5.61 2.85 2.69
C ASN A 58 -6.22 3.80 3.73
N PRO A 59 -7.30 4.56 3.42
CA PRO A 59 -7.95 5.45 4.37
C PRO A 59 -8.82 4.70 5.41
N LEU A 60 -9.03 3.40 5.22
CA LEU A 60 -9.82 2.52 6.07
C LEU A 60 -8.89 1.62 6.90
N ASP A 61 -9.47 0.72 7.69
CA ASP A 61 -8.72 -0.32 8.40
C ASP A 61 -8.56 -1.62 7.58
N TRP A 62 -7.69 -2.54 8.03
CA TRP A 62 -7.41 -3.82 7.36
C TRP A 62 -8.24 -5.01 7.85
N LYS A 63 -9.03 -4.86 8.93
CA LYS A 63 -9.81 -5.95 9.50
C LYS A 63 -10.94 -6.32 8.54
N GLY A 64 -11.08 -7.61 8.25
CA GLY A 64 -12.18 -8.10 7.43
C GLY A 64 -12.16 -9.61 7.29
N ASN A 65 -13.16 -10.13 6.60
CA ASN A 65 -13.29 -11.55 6.30
C ASN A 65 -13.86 -11.71 4.89
N ARG A 66 -12.97 -11.84 3.90
CA ARG A 66 -13.31 -12.05 2.48
C ARG A 66 -14.20 -10.96 1.89
N ASN A 67 -13.90 -9.71 2.17
CA ASN A 67 -14.70 -8.60 1.69
C ASN A 67 -13.86 -7.47 1.08
N TRP A 68 -14.41 -6.87 0.03
CA TRP A 68 -13.92 -5.60 -0.50
C TRP A 68 -14.49 -4.44 0.32
N LYS A 69 -13.66 -3.44 0.59
CA LYS A 69 -14.06 -2.19 1.22
C LYS A 69 -14.07 -1.08 0.19
N THR A 70 -15.12 -0.26 0.25
CA THR A 70 -15.34 0.82 -0.70
C THR A 70 -14.70 2.12 -0.22
N THR A 71 -13.91 2.77 -1.07
CA THR A 71 -13.40 4.13 -0.83
C THR A 71 -13.02 4.79 -2.15
N ALA A 72 -13.06 6.13 -2.17
CA ALA A 72 -12.57 6.96 -3.27
C ALA A 72 -11.18 7.56 -2.98
N ASP A 73 -10.72 7.49 -1.71
CA ASP A 73 -9.55 8.24 -1.25
C ASP A 73 -8.27 7.40 -1.20
N SER A 74 -8.36 6.11 -1.55
CA SER A 74 -7.20 5.23 -1.62
C SER A 74 -6.37 5.46 -2.89
N PHE A 75 -5.05 5.31 -2.77
CA PHE A 75 -4.15 5.35 -3.92
C PHE A 75 -3.01 4.36 -3.79
N LEU A 76 -2.52 3.88 -4.94
CA LEU A 76 -1.25 3.18 -5.08
C LEU A 76 -0.17 4.17 -5.52
N PHE A 77 1.08 3.90 -5.17
CA PHE A 77 2.23 4.63 -5.69
C PHE A 77 3.37 3.69 -6.11
N ASN A 78 4.21 4.21 -7.00
CA ASN A 78 5.41 3.54 -7.51
C ASN A 78 6.53 4.58 -7.65
N PHE A 79 7.68 4.30 -7.05
CA PHE A 79 8.93 4.99 -7.28
C PHE A 79 9.84 4.03 -8.01
N THR A 80 10.21 4.32 -9.27
CA THR A 80 11.19 3.47 -9.97
C THR A 80 12.56 3.51 -9.31
N ASN A 81 12.85 4.59 -8.57
CA ASN A 81 13.98 4.68 -7.65
C ASN A 81 13.52 5.34 -6.33
N GLY A 82 13.50 4.57 -5.24
CA GLY A 82 13.07 5.04 -3.91
C GLY A 82 13.92 6.16 -3.30
N ARG A 83 15.09 6.45 -3.87
CA ARG A 83 15.94 7.59 -3.48
C ARG A 83 15.68 8.85 -4.29
N ASP A 84 14.88 8.75 -5.35
CA ASP A 84 14.57 9.86 -6.26
C ASP A 84 13.05 10.06 -6.36
N ILE A 85 12.57 11.05 -5.61
CA ILE A 85 11.14 11.39 -5.56
C ILE A 85 10.58 11.88 -6.90
N SER A 86 11.43 12.32 -7.83
CA SER A 86 10.96 12.74 -9.16
C SER A 86 10.43 11.57 -9.99
N THR A 87 10.79 10.34 -9.61
CA THR A 87 10.30 9.12 -10.25
C THR A 87 8.92 8.66 -9.78
N ALA A 88 8.34 9.36 -8.81
CA ALA A 88 7.07 9.00 -8.20
C ALA A 88 5.92 9.05 -9.23
N LYS A 89 5.18 7.95 -9.31
CA LYS A 89 3.87 7.86 -9.95
C LYS A 89 2.83 7.46 -8.91
N ARG A 90 1.64 8.03 -9.01
CA ARG A 90 0.50 7.70 -8.14
C ARG A 90 -0.72 7.37 -8.98
N SER A 91 -1.49 6.41 -8.50
CA SER A 91 -2.74 5.95 -9.10
C SER A 91 -3.83 6.00 -8.05
N TYR A 92 -4.86 6.83 -8.27
CA TYR A 92 -6.06 6.78 -7.44
C TYR A 92 -6.95 5.62 -7.86
N VAL A 93 -7.74 5.12 -6.92
CA VAL A 93 -8.75 4.12 -7.22
C VAL A 93 -9.76 4.66 -8.25
N SER A 94 -10.00 3.89 -9.31
CA SER A 94 -11.03 4.18 -10.30
C SER A 94 -12.33 3.42 -10.00
N MET A 95 -12.22 2.18 -9.49
CA MET A 95 -13.36 1.35 -9.15
C MET A 95 -13.49 1.23 -7.63
N HIS A 96 -14.19 2.19 -7.03
CA HIS A 96 -14.23 2.36 -5.57
C HIS A 96 -14.68 1.12 -4.81
N SER A 97 -15.59 0.32 -5.37
CA SER A 97 -16.16 -0.88 -4.72
C SER A 97 -15.17 -2.04 -4.54
N VAL A 98 -14.01 -1.98 -5.20
CA VAL A 98 -12.92 -2.97 -5.12
C VAL A 98 -11.58 -2.31 -4.78
N ALA A 99 -11.63 -1.30 -3.92
CA ALA A 99 -10.46 -0.49 -3.54
C ALA A 99 -9.47 -1.26 -2.67
N VAL A 100 -9.96 -1.89 -1.59
CA VAL A 100 -9.17 -2.60 -0.58
C VAL A 100 -9.83 -3.94 -0.29
N PHE A 101 -9.08 -5.03 -0.31
CA PHE A 101 -9.60 -6.35 0.06
C PHE A 101 -9.06 -6.75 1.44
N CYS A 102 -9.93 -7.29 2.29
CA CYS A 102 -9.58 -7.67 3.65
C CYS A 102 -9.95 -9.14 3.90
N ASP A 103 -8.92 -9.94 4.21
CA ASP A 103 -9.03 -11.37 4.51
C ASP A 103 -7.80 -11.79 5.33
N PRO A 104 -7.95 -12.59 6.42
CA PRO A 104 -6.84 -13.02 7.28
C PRO A 104 -5.65 -13.71 6.58
N ARG A 105 -5.85 -14.22 5.36
CA ARG A 105 -4.84 -14.90 4.53
C ARG A 105 -3.98 -13.93 3.72
N TYR A 106 -4.28 -12.64 3.76
CA TYR A 106 -3.62 -11.63 2.96
C TYR A 106 -2.99 -10.55 3.84
N GLY A 107 -1.88 -9.99 3.38
CA GLY A 107 -1.36 -8.71 3.86
C GLY A 107 -2.07 -7.55 3.16
N PRO A 108 -1.33 -6.53 2.70
CA PRO A 108 -1.91 -5.45 1.91
C PRO A 108 -2.51 -5.96 0.59
N VAL A 109 -3.80 -5.69 0.36
CA VAL A 109 -4.46 -5.89 -0.94
C VAL A 109 -5.23 -4.65 -1.34
N MET A 110 -4.87 -4.08 -2.50
CA MET A 110 -5.49 -2.89 -3.05
C MET A 110 -5.70 -3.05 -4.56
N GLY A 111 -6.96 -3.11 -4.99
CA GLY A 111 -7.32 -3.32 -6.39
C GLY A 111 -6.79 -4.63 -6.95
N ASN A 112 -5.68 -4.56 -7.68
CA ASN A 112 -5.04 -5.73 -8.29
C ASN A 112 -3.69 -6.08 -7.68
N LEU A 113 -3.24 -5.34 -6.69
CA LEU A 113 -2.00 -5.60 -5.99
C LEU A 113 -2.31 -6.47 -4.78
N PHE A 114 -1.80 -7.70 -4.79
CA PHE A 114 -2.06 -8.71 -3.78
C PHE A 114 -0.79 -9.07 -3.03
N CYS A 115 -0.93 -9.27 -1.73
CA CYS A 115 0.03 -9.93 -0.85
C CYS A 115 -0.68 -11.11 -0.20
N GLU A 116 -0.56 -12.32 -0.76
CA GLU A 116 -1.20 -13.54 -0.25
C GLU A 116 -0.16 -14.42 0.45
N HIS A 117 -0.29 -14.65 1.75
CA HIS A 117 0.74 -15.36 2.53
C HIS A 117 2.17 -14.84 2.27
N ASN A 118 2.33 -13.51 2.14
CA ASN A 118 3.57 -12.80 1.76
C ASN A 118 4.14 -13.10 0.37
N VAL A 119 3.36 -13.72 -0.50
CA VAL A 119 3.61 -13.77 -1.94
C VAL A 119 2.96 -12.57 -2.59
N TRP A 120 3.78 -11.76 -3.26
CA TRP A 120 3.34 -10.52 -3.90
C TRP A 120 3.15 -10.71 -5.39
N PHE A 121 2.02 -10.21 -5.90
CA PHE A 121 1.75 -10.15 -7.32
C PHE A 121 0.80 -9.01 -7.66
N TYR A 122 0.92 -8.53 -8.90
CA TYR A 122 0.01 -7.58 -9.48
C TYR A 122 -0.77 -8.25 -10.61
N ASN A 123 -2.08 -8.43 -10.41
CA ASN A 123 -2.96 -8.96 -11.44
C ASN A 123 -3.12 -7.94 -12.58
N ASN A 124 -2.77 -8.32 -13.81
CA ASN A 124 -2.87 -7.46 -15.00
C ASN A 124 -4.13 -7.68 -15.84
N ASP A 125 -5.02 -8.60 -15.44
CA ASP A 125 -6.19 -9.05 -16.20
C ASP A 125 -7.21 -7.93 -16.43
N ASP A 126 -7.34 -7.00 -15.49
CA ASP A 126 -8.34 -5.92 -15.56
C ASP A 126 -7.87 -4.71 -16.40
N ASN A 127 -6.66 -4.78 -16.96
CA ASN A 127 -6.00 -3.71 -17.71
C ASN A 127 -5.97 -2.33 -17.01
N GLY A 128 -5.92 -2.29 -15.68
CA GLY A 128 -5.89 -1.05 -14.91
C GLY A 128 -7.26 -0.41 -14.66
N ASN A 129 -8.35 -1.17 -14.78
CA ASN A 129 -9.70 -0.70 -14.49
C ASN A 129 -9.91 -0.31 -13.03
N ARG A 130 -9.32 -1.05 -12.07
CA ARG A 130 -9.43 -0.74 -10.64
C ARG A 130 -8.54 0.42 -10.22
N TYR A 131 -7.30 0.41 -10.73
CA TYR A 131 -6.30 1.47 -10.56
C TYR A 131 -5.52 1.59 -11.89
N PRO A 132 -5.39 2.79 -12.48
CA PRO A 132 -4.52 3.02 -13.63
C PRO A 132 -3.09 2.48 -13.40
N LYS A 133 -2.51 1.86 -14.44
CA LYS A 133 -1.18 1.23 -14.34
C LYS A 133 -0.09 2.30 -14.15
N ILE A 134 0.70 2.13 -13.10
CA ILE A 134 1.82 3.04 -12.75
C ILE A 134 3.20 2.39 -12.84
N GLY A 135 3.31 1.19 -13.44
CA GLY A 135 4.57 0.48 -13.65
C GLY A 135 5.00 -0.45 -12.50
N ILE A 136 4.03 -0.99 -11.76
CA ILE A 136 4.27 -2.10 -10.82
C ILE A 136 4.37 -3.40 -11.65
N PRO A 137 5.42 -4.22 -11.49
CA PRO A 137 5.57 -5.47 -12.22
C PRO A 137 4.53 -6.52 -11.82
N ALA A 138 4.23 -7.46 -12.72
CA ALA A 138 3.24 -8.52 -12.48
C ALA A 138 3.66 -9.48 -11.36
N ASN A 139 4.91 -9.93 -11.41
CA ASN A 139 5.49 -10.87 -10.45
C ASN A 139 6.79 -10.26 -9.92
N PHE A 140 6.97 -10.26 -8.61
CA PHE A 140 8.14 -9.72 -7.95
C PHE A 140 8.29 -10.28 -6.55
N GLU A 141 9.50 -10.26 -6.03
CA GLU A 141 9.77 -10.53 -4.62
C GLU A 141 9.92 -9.22 -3.85
N VAL A 142 9.45 -9.20 -2.62
CA VAL A 142 9.63 -8.08 -1.69
C VAL A 142 10.77 -8.40 -0.73
N GLU A 143 11.69 -7.45 -0.55
CA GLU A 143 12.80 -7.56 0.40
C GLU A 143 12.34 -7.27 1.83
N ASP A 144 11.55 -6.20 2.01
CA ASP A 144 10.92 -5.81 3.26
C ASP A 144 9.72 -4.91 2.93
N TYR A 145 8.72 -4.88 3.81
CA TYR A 145 7.65 -3.90 3.75
C TYR A 145 7.28 -3.38 5.14
N GLU A 146 6.86 -2.13 5.17
CA GLU A 146 6.49 -1.40 6.37
C GLU A 146 5.07 -0.87 6.23
N VAL A 147 4.34 -0.82 7.35
CA VAL A 147 3.01 -0.24 7.46
C VAL A 147 3.04 0.83 8.53
N PHE A 148 2.59 2.03 8.17
CA PHE A 148 2.50 3.17 9.05
C PHE A 148 1.05 3.59 9.23
N GLN A 149 0.63 3.82 10.47
CA GLN A 149 -0.59 4.56 10.75
C GLN A 149 -0.41 6.01 10.35
N VAL A 150 -1.41 6.59 9.68
CA VAL A 150 -1.46 8.02 9.38
C VAL A 150 -2.31 8.71 10.43
N VAL A 151 -1.70 9.57 11.23
CA VAL A 151 -2.34 10.35 12.30
C VAL A 151 -2.32 11.81 11.90
N LYS A 152 -3.43 12.53 12.07
CA LYS A 152 -3.54 13.96 11.82
C LYS A 152 -3.42 14.75 13.13
#